data_AF-A0A961KXW9-F1
#
_entry.id   AF-A0A961KXW9-F1
#
_cell.length_a   1.000
_cell.length_b   1.000
_cell.length_c   1.000
_cell.angle_alpha   90.00
_cell.angle_beta   90.00
_cell.angle_gamma   90.00
#
_symmetry.space_group_name_H-M   'P 1'
#
loop_
_entity.id
_entity.type
_entity.pdbx_description
1 polymer ?
#
loop_
_entity_poly.entity_id
_entity_poly.type
_entity_poly.pdbx_seq_one_letter_code
_entity_poly.pdbx_strand_id
1 'polypeptide(L)'
;LYIHPAHKDFGEDFGDLFPANTPYLLVSRGSSGSDRPFMEAVAMIFAAFRPDTKDRLVAEHMLVPTAQMVFRRSLHNVTSRESYFSGTAHPAAFEGYQINLARMVSLANSIEPDAIPAETRIAVLEEELGTEGLDYFGEGLGEQLFDTPQAIARIWRSKAWRRSMLLSAEASRDANDRPLEFHWRLLQGDPERVRIEPLDGGARARVTLDWHDPFEISEEVPLTSSRVDIGVFASNGVHDSAPAILSWYFPPQETRHYAPGPDGVVRIAAIDYADPQKAKTYADPMLIPRADWRDEYHYAPDGTPAGWTRFREGRDDAFTPEGLRILTRDAAGAPATVEAVAYPLRRTPEGGLAVDELSSGRILDYAGPAAAGQ
;
A
#
# COMPACT_ATOMS: atom_id res chain seq x y z
N LEU A 1 12.54 15.52 7.41
CA LEU A 1 11.18 15.31 7.95
C LEU A 1 10.29 16.37 7.35
N TYR A 2 9.25 15.95 6.64
CA TYR A 2 8.26 16.86 6.07
C TYR A 2 7.03 16.89 6.98
N ILE A 3 6.42 18.07 7.11
CA ILE A 3 5.20 18.28 7.91
C ILE A 3 4.17 18.88 6.96
N HIS A 4 2.97 18.30 6.94
CA HIS A 4 1.97 18.62 5.93
C HIS A 4 0.55 18.58 6.51
N PRO A 5 -0.27 19.63 6.33
CA PRO A 5 -1.68 19.58 6.70
C PRO A 5 -2.50 18.81 5.65
N ALA A 6 -3.18 17.74 6.08
CA ALA A 6 -3.94 16.85 5.18
C ALA A 6 -5.05 17.56 4.43
N HIS A 7 -5.68 18.58 5.03
CA HIS A 7 -6.82 19.30 4.47
C HIS A 7 -7.95 18.36 4.00
N LYS A 8 -8.01 18.03 2.71
CA LYS A 8 -9.03 17.18 2.07
C LYS A 8 -8.56 15.73 1.88
N ASP A 9 -7.28 15.46 2.09
CA ASP A 9 -6.68 14.15 1.88
C ASP A 9 -6.97 13.19 3.04
N PHE A 10 -7.47 13.72 4.17
CA PHE A 10 -7.90 12.93 5.32
C PHE A 10 -9.03 13.63 6.08
N GLY A 11 -10.26 13.14 5.97
CA GLY A 11 -11.43 13.75 6.62
C GLY A 11 -12.75 13.06 6.28
N GLU A 12 -13.86 13.56 6.83
CA GLU A 12 -15.18 12.93 6.72
C GLU A 12 -15.73 12.92 5.29
N ASP A 13 -15.35 13.89 4.46
CA ASP A 13 -15.86 14.02 3.09
C ASP A 13 -15.41 12.87 2.17
N PHE A 14 -14.15 12.45 2.32
CA PHE A 14 -13.49 11.51 1.38
C PHE A 14 -12.77 10.34 2.07
N GLY A 15 -12.74 10.31 3.40
CA GLY A 15 -11.98 9.30 4.16
C GLY A 15 -10.47 9.58 4.15
N ASP A 16 -9.69 8.51 4.11
CA ASP A 16 -8.24 8.49 3.97
C ASP A 16 -7.85 8.31 2.49
N LEU A 17 -7.33 9.38 1.88
CA LEU A 17 -6.92 9.40 0.48
C LEU A 17 -5.45 9.07 0.26
N PHE A 18 -4.67 8.84 1.33
CA PHE A 18 -3.25 8.56 1.18
C PHE A 18 -3.02 7.15 0.63
N PRO A 19 -2.29 6.99 -0.50
CA PRO A 19 -1.96 5.66 -1.04
C PRO A 19 -0.87 4.96 -0.22
N ALA A 20 -0.12 5.70 0.60
CA ALA A 20 0.95 5.17 1.42
C ALA A 20 1.10 5.98 2.71
N ASN A 21 1.38 5.28 3.81
CA ASN A 21 1.86 5.89 5.04
C ASN A 21 3.40 5.81 5.06
N THR A 22 4.07 6.85 5.52
CA THR A 22 5.54 6.88 5.52
C THR A 22 6.10 7.52 6.79
N PRO A 23 7.27 7.08 7.28
CA PRO A 23 7.95 7.74 8.39
C PRO A 23 8.66 9.05 7.96
N TYR A 24 8.53 9.46 6.70
CA TYR A 24 9.15 10.70 6.19
C TYR A 24 8.27 11.93 6.37
N LEU A 25 6.98 11.71 6.67
CA LEU A 25 5.94 12.72 6.81
C LEU A 25 5.34 12.68 8.23
N LEU A 26 5.05 13.87 8.78
CA LEU A 26 4.05 14.06 9.81
C LEU A 26 2.89 14.80 9.19
N VAL A 27 1.82 14.06 8.88
CA VAL A 27 0.61 14.63 8.35
C VAL A 27 -0.25 15.11 9.51
N SER A 28 -0.61 16.39 9.56
CA SER A 28 -1.54 16.93 10.56
C SER A 28 -2.97 16.88 10.02
N ARG A 29 -3.91 16.36 10.81
CA ARG A 29 -5.33 16.44 10.47
C ARG A 29 -5.79 17.90 10.51
N GLY A 30 -6.54 18.31 9.49
CA GLY A 30 -7.06 19.67 9.32
C GLY A 30 -6.32 20.47 8.25
N SER A 31 -6.65 21.76 8.13
CA SER A 31 -6.19 22.64 7.05
C SER A 31 -4.92 23.42 7.41
N SER A 32 -4.50 24.33 6.52
CA SER A 32 -3.37 25.24 6.74
C SER A 32 -3.37 25.85 8.15
N GLY A 33 -2.25 25.72 8.86
CA GLY A 33 -2.10 26.12 10.26
C GLY A 33 -2.25 24.98 11.27
N SER A 34 -2.89 23.86 10.90
CA SER A 34 -2.98 22.65 11.74
C SER A 34 -1.63 21.98 11.96
N ASP A 35 -0.67 22.25 11.07
CA ASP A 35 0.70 21.76 11.06
C ASP A 35 1.63 22.52 12.04
N ARG A 36 1.26 23.73 12.48
CA ARG A 36 2.09 24.55 13.36
C ARG A 36 2.46 23.87 14.68
N PRO A 37 1.53 23.21 15.43
CA PRO A 37 1.89 22.49 16.64
C PRO A 37 2.89 21.36 16.39
N PHE A 38 2.85 20.73 15.21
CA PHE A 38 3.78 19.67 14.83
C PHE A 38 5.16 20.23 14.52
N MET A 39 5.22 21.37 13.81
CA MET A 39 6.48 22.08 13.58
C MET A 39 7.14 22.50 14.90
N GLU A 40 6.35 23.04 15.83
CA GLU A 40 6.82 23.41 17.17
C GLU A 40 7.31 22.19 17.95
N ALA A 41 6.53 21.10 17.97
CA ALA A 41 6.90 19.86 18.63
C ALA A 41 8.24 19.30 18.12
N VAL A 42 8.42 19.23 16.80
CA VAL A 42 9.68 18.76 16.18
C VAL A 42 10.84 19.70 16.51
N ALA A 43 10.64 21.02 16.45
CA ALA A 43 11.67 21.99 16.83
C ALA A 43 12.09 21.83 18.29
N MET A 44 11.13 21.61 19.19
CA MET A 44 11.37 21.39 20.61
C MET A 44 12.08 20.07 20.89
N ILE A 45 11.75 18.99 20.17
CA ILE A 45 12.50 17.72 20.23
C ILE A 45 13.97 17.97 19.85
N PHE A 46 14.21 18.67 18.73
CA PHE A 46 15.57 18.97 18.28
C PHE A 46 16.34 19.89 19.24
N ALA A 47 15.66 20.79 19.94
CA ALA A 47 16.27 21.66 20.95
C ALA A 47 16.53 20.92 22.26
N ALA A 48 15.74 19.89 22.58
CA ALA A 48 15.82 19.15 23.83
C ALA A 48 16.91 18.07 23.84
N PHE A 49 17.31 17.55 22.67
CA PHE A 49 18.49 16.68 22.59
C PHE A 49 19.71 17.39 23.20
N ARG A 50 20.41 16.68 24.07
CA ARG A 50 21.67 17.18 24.65
C ARG A 50 22.71 17.39 23.54
N PRO A 51 23.63 18.36 23.68
CA PRO A 51 24.55 18.71 22.60
C PRO A 51 25.35 17.51 22.06
N ASP A 52 25.90 16.70 22.96
CA ASP A 52 26.66 15.48 22.63
C ASP A 52 25.80 14.42 21.92
N THR A 53 24.59 14.16 22.42
CA THR A 53 23.63 13.25 21.77
C THR A 53 23.28 13.77 20.37
N LYS A 54 23.01 15.07 20.23
CA LYS A 54 22.61 15.68 18.95
C LYS A 54 23.74 15.62 17.93
N ASP A 55 24.98 15.90 18.33
CA ASP A 55 26.14 15.80 17.46
C ASP A 55 26.33 14.36 16.95
N ARG A 56 26.18 13.37 17.84
CA ARG A 56 26.20 11.95 17.47
C ARG A 56 25.06 11.58 16.53
N LEU A 57 23.83 12.02 16.80
CA LEU A 57 22.67 11.80 15.93
C LEU A 57 22.88 12.38 14.52
N VAL A 58 23.55 13.52 14.39
CA VAL A 58 23.87 14.11 13.09
C VAL A 58 24.95 13.30 12.37
N ALA A 59 26.03 12.93 13.08
CA ALA A 59 27.13 12.16 12.53
C ALA A 59 26.69 10.78 12.00
N GLU A 60 25.76 10.13 12.69
CA GLU A 60 25.26 8.80 12.32
C GLU A 60 24.05 8.84 11.35
N HIS A 61 23.59 10.03 10.98
CA HIS A 61 22.37 10.26 10.18
C HIS A 61 21.08 9.74 10.85
N MET A 62 21.02 9.82 12.18
CA MET A 62 19.94 9.28 13.04
C MET A 62 19.00 10.35 13.60
N LEU A 63 19.26 11.63 13.33
CA LEU A 63 18.48 12.75 13.89
C LEU A 63 16.98 12.65 13.59
N VAL A 64 16.60 12.39 12.33
CA VAL A 64 15.19 12.34 11.92
C VAL A 64 14.49 11.05 12.42
N PRO A 65 15.05 9.84 12.25
CA PRO A 65 14.45 8.63 12.83
C PRO A 65 14.24 8.73 14.34
N THR A 66 15.21 9.30 15.06
CA THR A 66 15.11 9.49 16.52
C THR A 66 14.02 10.49 16.88
N ALA A 67 13.92 11.62 16.16
CA ALA A 67 12.85 12.58 16.41
C ALA A 67 11.46 12.00 16.10
N GLN A 68 11.32 11.19 15.05
CA GLN A 68 10.08 10.45 14.76
C GLN A 68 9.71 9.48 15.88
N MET A 69 10.69 8.73 16.41
CA MET A 69 10.49 7.84 17.55
C MET A 69 9.99 8.63 18.77
N VAL A 70 10.69 9.71 19.13
CA VAL A 70 10.32 10.56 20.27
C VAL A 70 8.91 11.13 20.10
N PHE A 71 8.59 11.67 18.92
CA PHE A 71 7.29 12.25 18.63
C PHE A 71 6.17 11.23 18.86
N ARG A 72 6.25 10.08 18.19
CA ARG A 72 5.21 9.04 18.19
C ARG A 72 5.05 8.38 19.57
N ARG A 73 6.17 8.12 20.25
CA ARG A 73 6.17 7.49 21.58
C ARG A 73 5.65 8.41 22.67
N SER A 74 5.64 9.72 22.43
CA SER A 74 5.29 10.72 23.43
C SER A 74 3.84 11.22 23.32
N LEU A 75 3.06 10.78 22.33
CA LEU A 75 1.67 11.20 22.20
C LEU A 75 0.84 10.88 23.47
N HIS A 76 -0.20 11.68 23.72
CA HIS A 76 -1.07 11.53 24.90
C HIS A 76 -1.75 10.16 24.96
N ASN A 77 -2.26 9.68 23.82
CA ASN A 77 -2.90 8.37 23.67
C ASN A 77 -1.92 7.18 23.62
N VAL A 78 -0.61 7.40 23.56
CA VAL A 78 0.41 6.33 23.53
C VAL A 78 0.93 6.07 24.94
N THR A 79 0.21 5.24 25.69
CA THR A 79 0.43 5.02 27.14
C THR A 79 1.24 3.77 27.47
N SER A 80 1.49 2.90 26.49
CA SER A 80 2.21 1.63 26.68
C SER A 80 3.12 1.32 25.48
N ARG A 81 3.97 0.29 25.63
CA ARG A 81 4.74 -0.25 24.51
C ARG A 81 3.84 -0.87 23.44
N GLU A 82 2.74 -1.52 23.82
CA GLU A 82 1.80 -2.11 22.87
C GLU A 82 1.06 -1.04 22.06
N SER A 83 0.63 0.05 22.71
CA SER A 83 0.04 1.20 21.99
C SER A 83 1.03 1.89 21.05
N TYR A 84 2.34 1.78 21.34
CA TYR A 84 3.37 2.26 20.42
C TYR A 84 3.45 1.36 19.18
N PHE A 85 3.19 0.06 19.32
CA PHE A 85 3.24 -0.88 18.20
C PHE A 85 1.92 -1.00 17.41
N SER A 86 0.93 -0.17 17.70
CA SER A 86 -0.36 -0.15 17.02
C SER A 86 -0.54 1.05 16.09
N GLY A 87 -1.59 1.03 15.28
CA GLY A 87 -2.00 2.18 14.45
C GLY A 87 -2.21 3.48 15.24
N THR A 88 -2.46 3.42 16.55
CA THR A 88 -2.64 4.59 17.43
C THR A 88 -1.42 5.52 17.43
N ALA A 89 -0.21 4.97 17.46
CA ALA A 89 1.04 5.75 17.39
C ALA A 89 1.49 6.03 15.94
N HIS A 90 0.86 5.36 14.98
CA HIS A 90 1.24 5.36 13.58
C HIS A 90 0.11 5.66 12.58
N PRO A 91 -0.76 6.64 12.85
CA PRO A 91 -1.86 6.95 11.94
C PRO A 91 -1.36 7.57 10.64
N ALA A 92 -2.21 7.57 9.62
CA ALA A 92 -1.98 8.27 8.36
C ALA A 92 -1.89 9.79 8.57
N ALA A 93 -2.75 10.31 9.45
CA ALA A 93 -2.77 11.71 9.87
C ALA A 93 -2.92 11.80 11.39
N PHE A 94 -2.13 12.69 11.99
CA PHE A 94 -2.07 12.89 13.43
C PHE A 94 -3.01 14.00 13.89
N GLU A 95 -3.53 13.82 15.09
CA GLU A 95 -4.32 14.82 15.79
C GLU A 95 -3.43 15.75 16.61
N GLY A 96 -3.54 17.06 16.36
CA GLY A 96 -2.69 18.05 17.04
C GLY A 96 -2.86 18.05 18.57
N TYR A 97 -4.06 17.73 19.07
CA TYR A 97 -4.34 17.66 20.50
C TYR A 97 -3.70 16.43 21.20
N GLN A 98 -3.16 15.47 20.44
CA GLN A 98 -2.43 14.33 21.00
C GLN A 98 -0.96 14.67 21.29
N ILE A 99 -0.46 15.84 20.86
CA ILE A 99 0.91 16.27 21.10
C ILE A 99 1.11 16.57 22.60
N ASN A 100 1.98 15.78 23.25
CA ASN A 100 2.43 16.04 24.61
C ASN A 100 3.87 16.58 24.60
N LEU A 101 3.99 17.91 24.53
CA LEU A 101 5.28 18.57 24.40
C LEU A 101 6.23 18.29 25.57
N ALA A 102 5.71 18.23 26.79
CA ALA A 102 6.50 17.96 27.99
C ALA A 102 7.14 16.57 27.95
N ARG A 103 6.38 15.55 27.52
CA ARG A 103 6.90 14.19 27.36
C ARG A 103 7.91 14.08 26.22
N MET A 104 7.67 14.78 25.10
CA MET A 104 8.60 14.83 23.97
C MET A 104 9.95 15.43 24.38
N VAL A 105 9.94 16.59 25.05
CA VAL A 105 11.15 17.27 25.54
C VAL A 105 11.87 16.40 26.57
N SER A 106 11.14 15.81 27.52
CA SER A 106 11.71 14.94 28.54
C SER A 106 12.40 13.72 27.94
N LEU A 107 11.73 13.01 27.02
CA LEU A 107 12.28 11.83 26.35
C LEU A 107 13.47 12.18 25.45
N ALA A 108 13.40 13.27 24.67
CA ALA A 108 14.53 13.72 23.86
C ALA A 108 15.76 14.04 24.71
N ASN A 109 15.55 14.71 25.85
CA ASN A 109 16.64 15.08 26.75
C ASN A 109 17.27 13.88 27.47
N SER A 110 16.49 12.81 27.71
CA SER A 110 16.98 11.60 28.38
C SER A 110 17.78 10.65 27.49
N ILE A 111 17.80 10.85 26.16
CA ILE A 111 18.54 9.97 25.25
C ILE A 111 20.04 10.29 25.35
N GLU A 112 20.81 9.31 25.81
CA GLU A 112 22.27 9.36 25.86
C GLU A 112 22.89 9.00 24.50
N PRO A 113 24.14 9.45 24.18
CA PRO A 113 24.81 9.08 22.93
C PRO A 113 24.91 7.57 22.72
N ASP A 114 25.09 6.79 23.80
CA ASP A 114 25.18 5.33 23.79
C ASP A 114 23.81 4.62 23.88
N ALA A 115 22.73 5.41 23.90
CA ALA A 115 21.34 4.98 23.96
C ALA A 115 20.52 5.51 22.77
N ILE A 116 21.15 5.91 21.67
CA ILE A 116 20.43 6.28 20.44
C ILE A 116 19.57 5.08 19.96
N PRO A 117 18.28 5.27 19.60
CA PRO A 117 17.46 4.18 19.07
C PRO A 117 17.98 3.67 17.72
N ALA A 118 17.67 2.42 17.39
CA ALA A 118 18.01 1.84 16.11
C ALA A 118 17.28 2.51 14.93
N GLU A 119 17.81 2.35 13.72
CA GLU A 119 17.14 2.66 12.46
C GLU A 119 16.62 1.37 11.84
N THR A 120 15.29 1.22 11.78
CA THR A 120 14.70 0.14 11.01
C THR A 120 14.76 0.47 9.53
N ARG A 121 15.21 -0.52 8.76
CA ARG A 121 15.17 -0.51 7.31
C ARG A 121 14.54 -1.79 6.79
N ILE A 122 13.81 -1.69 5.69
CA ILE A 122 13.15 -2.83 5.03
C ILE A 122 13.48 -2.86 3.54
N ALA A 123 13.50 -4.07 2.97
CA ALA A 123 13.67 -4.32 1.55
C ALA A 123 12.79 -5.50 1.11
N VAL A 124 12.27 -5.45 -0.11
CA VAL A 124 11.60 -6.60 -0.74
C VAL A 124 12.66 -7.59 -1.21
N LEU A 125 12.50 -8.85 -0.82
CA LEU A 125 13.31 -9.97 -1.31
C LEU A 125 12.59 -10.70 -2.44
N GLU A 126 11.31 -10.96 -2.25
CA GLU A 126 10.46 -11.66 -3.21
C GLU A 126 9.06 -11.05 -3.20
N GLU A 127 8.48 -10.84 -4.36
CA GLU A 127 7.08 -10.49 -4.52
C GLU A 127 6.57 -10.95 -5.89
N GLU A 128 5.27 -11.18 -5.96
CA GLU A 128 4.58 -11.42 -7.22
C GLU A 128 3.69 -10.22 -7.52
N LEU A 129 3.97 -9.52 -8.61
CA LEU A 129 3.16 -8.42 -9.12
C LEU A 129 2.35 -8.86 -10.34
N GLY A 130 1.35 -8.08 -10.70
CA GLY A 130 0.49 -8.34 -11.84
C GLY A 130 1.20 -8.05 -13.16
N THR A 131 0.68 -8.66 -14.22
CA THR A 131 1.10 -8.39 -15.59
C THR A 131 0.09 -7.46 -16.27
N GLU A 132 0.57 -6.36 -16.85
CA GLU A 132 -0.25 -5.44 -17.65
C GLU A 132 -0.86 -6.17 -18.86
N GLY A 133 -2.10 -5.84 -19.21
CA GLY A 133 -2.88 -6.49 -20.26
C GLY A 133 -3.51 -7.83 -19.85
N LEU A 134 -3.09 -8.43 -18.72
CA LEU A 134 -3.61 -9.69 -18.21
C LEU A 134 -4.31 -9.55 -16.85
N ASP A 135 -3.64 -8.91 -15.90
CA ASP A 135 -4.11 -8.76 -14.53
C ASP A 135 -4.68 -7.37 -14.26
N TYR A 136 -4.19 -6.36 -14.97
CA TYR A 136 -4.65 -4.97 -14.92
C TYR A 136 -4.39 -4.28 -16.27
N PHE A 137 -4.97 -3.09 -16.47
CA PHE A 137 -4.90 -2.35 -17.73
C PHE A 137 -4.35 -0.94 -17.54
N GLY A 138 -3.52 -0.48 -18.48
CA GLY A 138 -2.92 0.84 -18.46
C GLY A 138 -1.42 0.79 -18.71
N GLU A 139 -1.03 1.04 -19.96
CA GLU A 139 0.36 0.98 -20.40
C GLU A 139 1.28 1.88 -19.57
N GLY A 140 2.42 1.33 -19.18
CA GLY A 140 3.42 2.04 -18.39
C GLY A 140 3.09 2.16 -16.89
N LEU A 141 1.95 1.65 -16.43
CA LEU A 141 1.66 1.53 -15.01
C LEU A 141 2.22 0.23 -14.43
N GLY A 142 2.63 0.31 -13.17
CA GLY A 142 3.00 -0.84 -12.35
C GLY A 142 2.22 -0.85 -11.03
N GLU A 143 2.36 -1.95 -10.30
CA GLU A 143 1.87 -2.07 -8.92
C GLU A 143 2.87 -1.51 -7.89
N GLN A 144 4.13 -1.26 -8.28
CA GLN A 144 5.12 -0.62 -7.42
C GLN A 144 4.99 0.91 -7.47
N LEU A 145 4.66 1.52 -6.32
CA LEU A 145 4.61 2.97 -6.19
C LEU A 145 6.00 3.53 -5.83
N PHE A 146 6.66 2.95 -4.82
CA PHE A 146 8.05 3.22 -4.49
C PHE A 146 8.63 2.13 -3.58
N ASP A 147 9.96 2.03 -3.60
CA ASP A 147 10.77 1.32 -2.60
C ASP A 147 11.82 2.27 -2.03
N THR A 148 11.82 2.40 -0.71
CA THR A 148 12.81 3.17 0.04
C THR A 148 13.22 2.37 1.27
N PRO A 149 14.37 2.68 1.91
CA PRO A 149 14.80 1.92 3.07
C PRO A 149 13.80 1.91 4.24
N GLN A 150 12.89 2.88 4.38
CA GLN A 150 11.94 2.91 5.52
C GLN A 150 10.46 2.95 5.08
N ALA A 151 10.19 2.89 3.78
CA ALA A 151 8.85 2.87 3.25
C ALA A 151 8.79 2.08 1.93
N ILE A 152 7.89 1.12 1.85
CA ILE A 152 7.59 0.33 0.66
C ILE A 152 6.10 0.51 0.38
N ALA A 153 5.73 0.87 -0.85
CA ALA A 153 4.33 1.08 -1.21
C ALA A 153 3.95 0.36 -2.51
N ARG A 154 2.78 -0.27 -2.48
CA ARG A 154 2.18 -0.99 -3.61
C ARG A 154 0.76 -0.53 -3.87
N ILE A 155 0.31 -0.63 -5.12
CA ILE A 155 -1.06 -0.43 -5.55
C ILE A 155 -1.58 -1.76 -6.10
N TRP A 156 -2.67 -2.27 -5.54
CA TRP A 156 -3.27 -3.55 -5.92
C TRP A 156 -4.15 -3.41 -7.15
N ARG A 157 -3.53 -3.33 -8.33
CA ARG A 157 -4.25 -3.20 -9.62
C ARG A 157 -4.76 -4.54 -10.13
N SER A 158 -3.94 -5.56 -9.97
CA SER A 158 -4.15 -6.91 -10.45
C SER A 158 -5.42 -7.55 -9.91
N LYS A 159 -5.94 -8.51 -10.66
CA LYS A 159 -7.10 -9.33 -10.28
C LYS A 159 -6.82 -10.42 -9.22
N ALA A 160 -5.61 -10.48 -8.65
CA ALA A 160 -5.24 -11.49 -7.68
C ALA A 160 -6.03 -11.32 -6.37
N TRP A 161 -6.62 -12.41 -5.86
CA TRP A 161 -7.29 -12.42 -4.55
C TRP A 161 -6.30 -12.24 -3.39
N ARG A 162 -5.11 -12.85 -3.52
CA ARG A 162 -4.09 -12.93 -2.48
C ARG A 162 -2.74 -12.52 -3.04
N ARG A 163 -1.96 -11.80 -2.23
CA ARG A 163 -0.57 -11.44 -2.51
C ARG A 163 0.31 -11.91 -1.36
N SER A 164 1.52 -12.32 -1.69
CA SER A 164 2.57 -12.62 -0.71
C SER A 164 3.83 -11.85 -1.06
N MET A 165 4.50 -11.35 -0.04
CA MET A 165 5.75 -10.62 -0.15
C MET A 165 6.70 -11.10 0.95
N LEU A 166 7.94 -11.42 0.57
CA LEU A 166 9.03 -11.69 1.50
C LEU A 166 9.85 -10.41 1.68
N LEU A 167 9.99 -9.98 2.92
CA LEU A 167 10.71 -8.75 3.28
C LEU A 167 11.89 -9.07 4.20
N SER A 168 12.96 -8.27 4.09
CA SER A 168 14.11 -8.29 5.00
C SER A 168 14.21 -6.98 5.75
N ALA A 169 14.53 -7.07 7.04
CA ALA A 169 14.92 -5.97 7.91
C ALA A 169 16.42 -5.97 8.25
N GLU A 170 17.21 -6.85 7.63
CA GLU A 170 18.63 -7.09 7.97
C GLU A 170 19.53 -5.88 7.75
N ALA A 171 19.14 -4.96 6.85
CA ALA A 171 19.87 -3.71 6.62
C ALA A 171 19.66 -2.66 7.72
N SER A 172 18.83 -2.95 8.73
CA SER A 172 18.66 -2.11 9.92
C SER A 172 19.96 -1.99 10.70
N ARG A 173 20.15 -0.87 11.41
CA ARG A 173 21.40 -0.59 12.10
C ARG A 173 21.18 0.11 13.44
N ASP A 174 22.14 -0.09 14.33
CA ASP A 174 22.24 0.59 15.61
C ASP A 174 23.51 1.43 15.66
N ALA A 175 23.42 2.67 16.15
CA ALA A 175 24.57 3.58 16.24
C ALA A 175 25.64 3.15 17.27
N ASN A 176 25.31 2.15 18.09
CA ASN A 176 26.13 1.60 19.16
C ASN A 176 26.36 0.08 18.99
N ASP A 177 26.12 -0.44 17.77
CA ASP A 177 26.32 -1.84 17.39
C ASP A 177 25.60 -2.85 18.31
N ARG A 178 24.49 -2.44 18.94
CA ARG A 178 23.67 -3.32 19.77
C ARG A 178 22.93 -4.34 18.90
N PRO A 179 22.76 -5.61 19.35
CA PRO A 179 21.92 -6.58 18.68
C PRO A 179 20.48 -6.06 18.52
N LEU A 180 19.85 -6.38 17.39
CA LEU A 180 18.51 -5.93 17.06
C LEU A 180 17.49 -7.07 17.11
N GLU A 181 16.37 -6.80 17.79
CA GLU A 181 15.16 -7.61 17.72
C GLU A 181 14.12 -6.91 16.85
N PHE A 182 13.36 -7.66 16.06
CA PHE A 182 12.40 -7.10 15.12
C PHE A 182 10.95 -7.42 15.49
N HIS A 183 10.09 -6.43 15.36
CA HIS A 183 8.65 -6.56 15.58
C HIS A 183 7.89 -6.12 14.32
N TRP A 184 7.15 -7.06 13.73
CA TRP A 184 6.26 -6.82 12.60
C TRP A 184 4.83 -6.71 13.11
N ARG A 185 4.11 -5.65 12.73
CA ARG A 185 2.79 -5.33 13.30
C ARG A 185 1.86 -4.76 12.25
N LEU A 186 0.61 -5.25 12.25
CA LEU A 186 -0.47 -4.60 11.51
C LEU A 186 -0.80 -3.27 12.18
N LEU A 187 -0.66 -2.16 11.44
CA LEU A 187 -0.99 -0.82 11.91
C LEU A 187 -2.39 -0.40 11.48
N GLN A 188 -2.79 -0.78 10.27
CA GLN A 188 -4.12 -0.49 9.70
C GLN A 188 -4.48 -1.60 8.71
N GLY A 189 -5.71 -2.14 8.80
CA GLY A 189 -6.16 -3.24 7.95
C GLY A 189 -7.08 -4.20 8.68
N ASP A 190 -7.67 -5.13 7.93
CA ASP A 190 -8.48 -6.21 8.51
C ASP A 190 -7.55 -7.35 8.97
N PRO A 191 -7.48 -7.64 10.29
CA PRO A 191 -6.61 -8.69 10.81
C PRO A 191 -6.97 -10.10 10.31
N GLU A 192 -8.20 -10.33 9.85
CA GLU A 192 -8.59 -11.62 9.27
C GLU A 192 -8.02 -11.83 7.85
N ARG A 193 -7.67 -10.73 7.17
CA ARG A 193 -7.15 -10.72 5.80
C ARG A 193 -5.65 -10.47 5.70
N VAL A 194 -4.97 -10.26 6.84
CA VAL A 194 -3.51 -10.03 6.88
C VAL A 194 -2.83 -11.09 7.73
N ARG A 195 -1.85 -11.78 7.15
CA ARG A 195 -0.99 -12.75 7.84
C ARG A 195 0.45 -12.27 7.78
N ILE A 196 1.08 -12.18 8.95
CA ILE A 196 2.48 -11.77 9.10
C ILE A 196 3.22 -12.92 9.77
N GLU A 197 4.19 -13.50 9.05
CA GLU A 197 4.98 -14.64 9.48
C GLU A 197 6.45 -14.22 9.63
N PRO A 198 6.90 -13.86 10.84
CA PRO A 198 8.30 -13.58 11.10
C PRO A 198 9.17 -14.83 10.84
N LEU A 199 10.31 -14.64 10.19
CA LEU A 199 11.29 -15.66 9.83
C LEU A 199 12.65 -15.27 10.43
N ASP A 200 13.52 -16.26 10.68
CA ASP A 200 14.90 -16.07 11.14
C ASP A 200 15.02 -15.15 12.38
N GLY A 201 14.20 -15.44 13.39
CA GLY A 201 14.18 -14.62 14.61
C GLY A 201 13.56 -13.23 14.42
N GLY A 202 12.92 -12.97 13.28
CA GLY A 202 12.22 -11.72 12.95
C GLY A 202 12.98 -10.81 11.99
N ALA A 203 14.23 -11.13 11.63
CA ALA A 203 15.00 -10.34 10.66
C ALA A 203 14.40 -10.34 9.25
N ARG A 204 13.57 -11.35 8.94
CA ARG A 204 12.75 -11.40 7.73
C ARG A 204 11.29 -11.65 8.11
N ALA A 205 10.37 -11.36 7.21
CA ALA A 205 8.99 -11.79 7.36
C ALA A 205 8.33 -12.05 6.02
N ARG A 206 7.45 -13.06 5.98
CA ARG A 206 6.48 -13.21 4.90
C ARG A 206 5.20 -12.51 5.30
N VAL A 207 4.80 -11.54 4.50
CA VAL A 207 3.52 -10.84 4.63
C VAL A 207 2.60 -11.37 3.54
N THR A 208 1.45 -11.89 3.93
CA THR A 208 0.40 -12.32 3.01
C THR A 208 -0.84 -11.49 3.25
N LEU A 209 -1.36 -10.87 2.21
CA LEU A 209 -2.59 -10.11 2.23
C LEU A 209 -3.62 -10.80 1.34
N ASP A 210 -4.87 -10.83 1.79
CA ASP A 210 -6.04 -11.07 0.95
C ASP A 210 -6.61 -9.70 0.51
N TRP A 211 -7.38 -9.65 -0.56
CA TRP A 211 -7.99 -8.40 -1.06
C TRP A 211 -8.76 -7.67 0.04
N HIS A 212 -8.61 -6.35 0.13
CA HIS A 212 -9.38 -5.51 1.06
C HIS A 212 -10.35 -4.62 0.30
N ASP A 213 -11.63 -4.72 0.64
CA ASP A 213 -12.59 -3.67 0.30
C ASP A 213 -12.36 -2.46 1.22
N PRO A 214 -12.81 -1.25 0.84
CA PRO A 214 -12.73 -0.10 1.74
C PRO A 214 -13.33 -0.41 3.11
N PHE A 215 -12.63 -0.05 4.18
CA PHE A 215 -12.97 -0.39 5.57
C PHE A 215 -12.83 0.83 6.49
N GLU A 216 -13.57 0.84 7.59
CA GLU A 216 -13.42 1.87 8.63
C GLU A 216 -12.12 1.66 9.40
N ILE A 217 -11.34 2.72 9.61
CA ILE A 217 -10.02 2.65 10.27
C ILE A 217 -10.15 2.09 11.70
N SER A 218 -11.06 2.66 12.49
CA SER A 218 -11.42 2.16 13.82
C SER A 218 -12.70 2.83 14.33
N GLU A 219 -13.25 2.36 15.45
CA GLU A 219 -14.36 3.05 16.14
C GLU A 219 -13.98 4.48 16.57
N GLU A 220 -12.71 4.70 16.93
CA GLU A 220 -12.18 6.00 17.38
C GLU A 220 -11.92 6.96 16.21
N VAL A 221 -11.64 6.41 15.03
CA VAL A 221 -11.43 7.15 13.78
C VAL A 221 -12.33 6.52 12.72
N PRO A 222 -13.65 6.85 12.71
CA PRO A 222 -14.64 6.22 11.82
C PRO A 222 -14.56 6.81 10.41
N LEU A 223 -13.36 6.84 9.83
CA LEU A 223 -13.10 7.23 8.45
C LEU A 223 -12.83 5.98 7.64
N THR A 224 -13.29 5.99 6.39
CA THR A 224 -13.01 4.91 5.46
C THR A 224 -11.59 5.03 4.92
N SER A 225 -10.85 3.92 4.91
CA SER A 225 -9.57 3.81 4.20
C SER A 225 -9.63 2.68 3.18
N SER A 226 -8.74 2.72 2.21
CA SER A 226 -8.48 1.63 1.26
C SER A 226 -6.99 1.30 1.23
N ARG A 227 -6.32 1.45 2.38
CA ARG A 227 -4.90 1.18 2.54
C ARG A 227 -4.65 0.29 3.75
N VAL A 228 -3.88 -0.77 3.55
CA VAL A 228 -3.31 -1.58 4.64
C VAL A 228 -1.90 -1.08 4.94
N ASP A 229 -1.57 -0.91 6.21
CA ASP A 229 -0.24 -0.54 6.69
C ASP A 229 0.31 -1.57 7.66
N ILE A 230 1.57 -1.95 7.46
CA ILE A 230 2.34 -2.84 8.34
C ILE A 230 3.61 -2.12 8.78
N GLY A 231 3.80 -2.03 10.09
CA GLY A 231 4.96 -1.43 10.73
C GLY A 231 6.01 -2.47 11.07
N VAL A 232 7.27 -2.12 10.85
CA VAL A 232 8.44 -2.90 11.26
C VAL A 232 9.26 -2.04 12.21
N PHE A 233 9.57 -2.61 13.37
CA PHE A 233 10.30 -1.92 14.43
C PHE A 233 11.53 -2.73 14.83
N ALA A 234 12.64 -2.06 15.04
CA ALA A 234 13.86 -2.63 15.58
C ALA A 234 14.00 -2.17 17.05
N SER A 235 14.26 -3.12 17.93
CA SER A 235 14.58 -2.88 19.34
C SER A 235 16.06 -3.18 19.55
N ASN A 236 16.80 -2.22 20.10
CA ASN A 236 18.20 -2.40 20.49
C ASN A 236 18.36 -2.77 21.97
N GLY A 237 17.27 -3.17 22.63
CA GLY A 237 17.20 -3.45 24.06
C GLY A 237 17.10 -2.21 24.96
N VAL A 238 17.22 -0.99 24.42
CA VAL A 238 17.03 0.28 25.16
C VAL A 238 15.80 1.02 24.66
N HIS A 239 15.69 1.19 23.34
CA HIS A 239 14.56 1.82 22.70
C HIS A 239 14.06 0.98 21.52
N ASP A 240 12.75 1.07 21.30
CA ASP A 240 12.12 0.69 20.04
C ASP A 240 12.31 1.85 19.04
N SER A 241 12.69 1.54 17.81
CA SER A 241 12.88 2.52 16.75
C SER A 241 11.56 3.15 16.30
N ALA A 242 11.64 4.24 15.52
CA ALA A 242 10.56 4.59 14.61
C ALA A 242 10.31 3.45 13.61
N PRO A 243 9.09 3.30 13.05
CA PRO A 243 8.81 2.21 12.13
C PRO A 243 9.43 2.45 10.76
N ALA A 244 9.79 1.36 10.08
CA ALA A 244 9.65 1.30 8.64
C ALA A 244 8.22 0.81 8.30
N ILE A 245 7.65 1.25 7.18
CA ILE A 245 6.23 0.98 6.86
C ILE A 245 6.09 0.33 5.48
N LEU A 246 5.33 -0.76 5.42
CA LEU A 246 4.80 -1.34 4.18
C LEU A 246 3.35 -0.89 4.01
N SER A 247 3.01 -0.31 2.86
CA SER A 247 1.65 0.07 2.51
C SER A 247 1.15 -0.64 1.26
N TRP A 248 -0.09 -1.12 1.29
CA TRP A 248 -0.83 -1.61 0.11
C TRP A 248 -2.10 -0.80 -0.07
N TYR A 249 -2.23 -0.10 -1.20
CA TYR A 249 -3.41 0.66 -1.58
C TYR A 249 -4.31 -0.14 -2.53
N PHE A 250 -5.60 -0.14 -2.25
CA PHE A 250 -6.63 -0.86 -2.99
C PHE A 250 -7.51 0.16 -3.73
N PRO A 251 -7.81 -0.03 -5.03
CA PRO A 251 -8.71 0.83 -5.81
C PRO A 251 -10.11 0.97 -5.15
N PRO A 252 -10.44 2.11 -4.53
CA PRO A 252 -11.69 2.25 -3.79
C PRO A 252 -12.93 2.32 -4.69
N GLN A 253 -12.75 2.78 -5.93
CA GLN A 253 -13.80 3.02 -6.91
C GLN A 253 -14.15 1.80 -7.76
N GLU A 254 -13.39 0.71 -7.65
CA GLU A 254 -13.68 -0.54 -8.36
C GLU A 254 -14.57 -1.43 -7.51
N THR A 255 -15.50 -2.14 -8.14
CA THR A 255 -16.26 -3.21 -7.48
C THR A 255 -15.71 -4.54 -7.93
N ARG A 256 -15.16 -5.30 -6.98
CA ARG A 256 -14.56 -6.60 -7.24
C ARG A 256 -15.35 -7.70 -6.56
N HIS A 257 -15.64 -8.75 -7.30
CA HIS A 257 -16.29 -9.93 -6.79
C HIS A 257 -15.31 -11.10 -6.84
N TYR A 258 -14.96 -11.62 -5.67
CA TYR A 258 -14.18 -12.84 -5.55
C TYR A 258 -15.09 -13.97 -5.09
N ALA A 259 -14.93 -15.15 -5.68
CA ALA A 259 -15.73 -16.33 -5.38
C ALA A 259 -14.88 -17.60 -5.46
N PRO A 260 -15.27 -18.70 -4.78
CA PRO A 260 -14.67 -20.00 -5.03
C PRO A 260 -14.79 -20.36 -6.52
N GLY A 261 -13.66 -20.64 -7.16
CA GLY A 261 -13.62 -21.16 -8.52
C GLY A 261 -14.11 -22.61 -8.60
N PRO A 262 -14.09 -23.23 -9.80
CA PRO A 262 -14.54 -24.61 -10.00
C PRO A 262 -13.83 -25.66 -9.13
N ASP A 263 -12.58 -25.40 -8.73
CA ASP A 263 -11.76 -26.24 -7.84
C ASP A 263 -11.88 -25.86 -6.34
N GLY A 264 -12.75 -24.90 -6.00
CA GLY A 264 -12.96 -24.40 -4.64
C GLY A 264 -11.99 -23.30 -4.17
N VAL A 265 -10.98 -22.94 -4.97
CA VAL A 265 -10.03 -21.87 -4.61
C VAL A 265 -10.61 -20.51 -4.97
N VAL A 266 -10.58 -19.56 -4.04
CA VAL A 266 -11.11 -18.19 -4.25
C VAL A 266 -10.32 -17.47 -5.34
N ARG A 267 -11.03 -16.96 -6.34
CA ARG A 267 -10.49 -16.19 -7.47
C ARG A 267 -11.41 -15.03 -7.82
N ILE A 268 -10.90 -14.11 -8.63
CA ILE A 268 -11.73 -13.05 -9.19
C ILE A 268 -12.82 -13.66 -10.08
N ALA A 269 -14.06 -13.24 -9.87
CA ALA A 269 -15.19 -13.55 -10.74
C ALA A 269 -15.52 -12.35 -11.63
N ALA A 270 -15.48 -11.13 -11.08
CA ALA A 270 -15.70 -9.92 -11.86
C ALA A 270 -15.00 -8.69 -11.27
N ILE A 271 -14.63 -7.75 -12.15
CA ILE A 271 -14.23 -6.38 -11.79
C ILE A 271 -15.09 -5.42 -12.59
N ASP A 272 -15.84 -4.57 -11.92
CA ASP A 272 -16.53 -3.44 -12.51
C ASP A 272 -15.73 -2.15 -12.26
N TYR A 273 -15.13 -1.62 -13.33
CA TYR A 273 -14.36 -0.37 -13.29
C TYR A 273 -15.25 0.87 -13.42
N ALA A 274 -16.51 0.68 -13.81
CA ALA A 274 -17.48 1.72 -14.13
C ALA A 274 -18.73 1.66 -13.21
N ASP A 275 -18.63 1.02 -12.05
CA ASP A 275 -19.76 0.81 -11.13
C ASP A 275 -20.45 2.14 -10.81
N PRO A 276 -21.74 2.32 -11.20
CA PRO A 276 -22.48 3.54 -10.92
C PRO A 276 -22.59 3.88 -9.43
N GLN A 277 -22.55 2.89 -8.54
CA GLN A 277 -22.59 3.09 -7.09
C GLN A 277 -21.29 3.70 -6.56
N LYS A 278 -20.16 3.41 -7.22
CA LYS A 278 -18.83 3.91 -6.85
C LYS A 278 -18.32 5.04 -7.74
N ALA A 279 -19.10 5.48 -8.73
CA ALA A 279 -18.72 6.52 -9.67
C ALA A 279 -18.25 7.85 -9.01
N LYS A 280 -18.79 8.15 -7.82
CA LYS A 280 -18.44 9.33 -6.99
C LYS A 280 -17.32 9.08 -5.98
N THR A 281 -16.91 7.82 -5.77
CA THR A 281 -15.80 7.49 -4.89
C THR A 281 -14.53 8.09 -5.48
N TYR A 282 -13.85 8.92 -4.70
CA TYR A 282 -12.59 9.50 -5.13
C TYR A 282 -11.50 8.43 -5.12
N ALA A 283 -10.72 8.39 -6.19
CA ALA A 283 -9.41 7.78 -6.25
C ALA A 283 -8.50 8.74 -7.02
N ASP A 284 -7.23 8.82 -6.64
CA ASP A 284 -6.28 9.66 -7.35
C ASP A 284 -6.24 9.21 -8.83
N PRO A 285 -6.65 10.05 -9.78
CA PRO A 285 -6.78 9.65 -11.18
C PRO A 285 -5.43 9.49 -11.88
N MET A 286 -4.32 9.87 -11.25
CA MET A 286 -2.96 9.55 -11.71
C MET A 286 -2.54 8.16 -11.23
N LEU A 287 -3.04 7.73 -10.08
CA LEU A 287 -2.75 6.41 -9.54
C LEU A 287 -3.70 5.38 -10.11
N ILE A 288 -5.00 5.61 -10.10
CA ILE A 288 -5.98 4.65 -10.61
C ILE A 288 -6.71 5.27 -11.82
N PRO A 289 -6.26 4.98 -13.05
CA PRO A 289 -6.91 5.50 -14.25
C PRO A 289 -8.33 4.93 -14.36
N ARG A 290 -9.23 5.70 -14.97
CA ARG A 290 -10.62 5.27 -15.18
C ARG A 290 -10.74 4.33 -16.38
N ALA A 291 -11.58 3.33 -16.25
CA ALA A 291 -12.02 2.45 -17.31
C ALA A 291 -13.57 2.42 -17.32
N ASP A 292 -14.15 2.27 -18.50
CA ASP A 292 -15.60 2.34 -18.76
C ASP A 292 -16.22 0.95 -19.03
N TRP A 293 -15.62 -0.10 -18.47
CA TRP A 293 -16.04 -1.48 -18.70
C TRP A 293 -16.13 -2.29 -17.43
N ARG A 294 -16.77 -3.46 -17.55
CA ARG A 294 -16.78 -4.52 -16.54
C ARG A 294 -16.22 -5.79 -17.15
N ASP A 295 -15.36 -6.48 -16.43
CA ASP A 295 -14.83 -7.78 -16.81
C ASP A 295 -15.45 -8.89 -15.96
N GLU A 296 -15.91 -9.97 -16.60
CA GLU A 296 -16.29 -11.23 -15.97
C GLU A 296 -15.33 -12.34 -16.38
N TYR A 297 -14.68 -12.96 -15.40
CA TYR A 297 -13.59 -13.92 -15.61
C TYR A 297 -14.11 -15.35 -15.64
N HIS A 298 -13.59 -16.14 -16.60
CA HIS A 298 -13.99 -17.52 -16.82
C HIS A 298 -12.84 -18.47 -16.49
N TYR A 299 -13.18 -19.63 -15.94
CA TYR A 299 -12.22 -20.67 -15.57
C TYR A 299 -12.69 -22.03 -16.06
N ALA A 300 -11.73 -22.87 -16.44
CA ALA A 300 -11.97 -24.27 -16.73
C ALA A 300 -12.31 -25.07 -15.45
N PRO A 301 -12.84 -26.30 -15.55
CA PRO A 301 -13.21 -27.11 -14.39
C PRO A 301 -12.07 -27.40 -13.40
N ASP A 302 -10.83 -27.35 -13.87
CA ASP A 302 -9.62 -27.53 -13.05
C ASP A 302 -9.10 -26.21 -12.42
N GLY A 303 -9.83 -25.11 -12.61
CA GLY A 303 -9.45 -23.79 -12.11
C GLY A 303 -8.49 -22.99 -13.01
N THR A 304 -8.08 -23.54 -14.16
CA THR A 304 -7.22 -22.82 -15.12
C THR A 304 -7.96 -21.63 -15.72
N PRO A 305 -7.35 -20.43 -15.85
CA PRO A 305 -7.97 -19.30 -16.53
C PRO A 305 -8.38 -19.65 -17.96
N ALA A 306 -9.63 -19.34 -18.32
CA ALA A 306 -10.19 -19.56 -19.67
C ALA A 306 -10.41 -18.25 -20.45
N GLY A 307 -10.11 -17.10 -19.83
CA GLY A 307 -10.28 -15.77 -20.41
C GLY A 307 -11.28 -14.93 -19.62
N TRP A 308 -11.82 -13.89 -20.25
CA TRP A 308 -12.88 -13.06 -19.68
C TRP A 308 -13.81 -12.50 -20.75
N THR A 309 -14.99 -12.09 -20.33
CA THR A 309 -15.89 -11.26 -21.15
C THR A 309 -15.84 -9.84 -20.61
N ARG A 310 -15.62 -8.87 -21.50
CA ARG A 310 -15.67 -7.45 -21.22
C ARG A 310 -17.00 -6.89 -21.70
N PHE A 311 -17.71 -6.21 -20.80
CA PHE A 311 -18.98 -5.54 -21.06
C PHE A 311 -18.77 -4.03 -21.10
N ARG A 312 -19.28 -3.39 -22.15
CA ARG A 312 -19.34 -1.93 -22.33
C ARG A 312 -20.71 -1.56 -22.89
N GLU A 313 -21.01 -0.26 -22.91
CA GLU A 313 -22.27 0.21 -23.47
C GLU A 313 -22.44 -0.24 -24.94
N GLY A 314 -23.38 -1.16 -25.16
CA GLY A 314 -23.74 -1.68 -26.49
C GLY A 314 -22.74 -2.66 -27.11
N ARG A 315 -21.74 -3.15 -26.36
CA ARG A 315 -20.73 -4.08 -26.88
C ARG A 315 -20.19 -5.02 -25.81
N ASP A 316 -20.11 -6.29 -26.16
CA ASP A 316 -19.46 -7.33 -25.36
C ASP A 316 -18.33 -7.97 -26.18
N ASP A 317 -17.13 -8.04 -25.60
CA ASP A 317 -15.96 -8.64 -26.23
C ASP A 317 -15.45 -9.80 -25.37
N ALA A 318 -15.09 -10.91 -26.01
CA ALA A 318 -14.45 -12.04 -25.31
C ALA A 318 -12.93 -11.99 -25.50
N PHE A 319 -12.19 -12.36 -24.46
CA PHE A 319 -10.73 -12.37 -24.45
C PHE A 319 -10.22 -13.76 -24.08
N THR A 320 -9.07 -14.14 -24.62
CA THR A 320 -8.32 -15.35 -24.23
C THR A 320 -7.62 -15.15 -22.89
N PRO A 321 -7.09 -16.21 -22.24
CA PRO A 321 -6.30 -16.08 -21.01
C PRO A 321 -5.07 -15.17 -21.14
N GLU A 322 -4.53 -15.04 -22.35
CA GLU A 322 -3.38 -14.20 -22.71
C GLU A 322 -3.78 -12.77 -23.10
N GLY A 323 -5.06 -12.40 -22.93
CA GLY A 323 -5.55 -11.05 -23.20
C GLY A 323 -5.70 -10.69 -24.67
N LEU A 324 -5.80 -11.68 -25.55
CA LEU A 324 -6.13 -11.44 -26.96
C LEU A 324 -7.64 -11.37 -27.13
N ARG A 325 -8.15 -10.38 -27.86
CA ARG A 325 -9.59 -10.29 -28.14
C ARG A 325 -9.97 -11.33 -29.20
N ILE A 326 -11.01 -12.08 -28.93
CA ILE A 326 -11.53 -13.14 -29.79
C ILE A 326 -12.44 -12.52 -30.84
N LEU A 327 -12.08 -12.67 -32.11
CA LEU A 327 -12.86 -12.16 -33.26
C LEU A 327 -13.84 -13.20 -33.80
N THR A 328 -13.40 -14.45 -33.89
CA THR A 328 -14.24 -15.57 -34.33
C THR A 328 -13.98 -16.82 -33.50
N ARG A 329 -14.98 -17.71 -33.47
CA ARG A 329 -14.88 -19.04 -32.87
C ARG A 329 -15.09 -20.10 -33.94
N ASP A 330 -14.48 -21.26 -33.74
CA ASP A 330 -14.70 -22.44 -34.58
C ASP A 330 -16.04 -23.12 -34.27
N ALA A 331 -16.34 -24.22 -34.97
CA ALA A 331 -17.58 -24.98 -34.78
C ALA A 331 -17.70 -25.63 -33.39
N ALA A 332 -16.59 -25.80 -32.66
CA ALA A 332 -16.57 -26.32 -31.30
C ALA A 332 -16.67 -25.20 -30.24
N GLY A 333 -16.71 -23.93 -30.66
CA GLY A 333 -16.76 -22.77 -29.80
C GLY A 333 -15.40 -22.31 -29.28
N ALA A 334 -14.30 -22.93 -29.73
CA ALA A 334 -12.95 -22.50 -29.38
C ALA A 334 -12.57 -21.22 -30.15
N PRO A 335 -11.70 -20.34 -29.62
CA PRO A 335 -11.24 -19.17 -30.36
C PRO A 335 -10.51 -19.62 -31.64
N ALA A 336 -10.88 -19.04 -32.78
CA ALA A 336 -10.30 -19.37 -34.08
C ALA A 336 -9.40 -18.24 -34.59
N THR A 337 -9.90 -17.00 -34.53
CA THR A 337 -9.09 -15.81 -34.83
C THR A 337 -9.14 -14.82 -33.68
N VAL A 338 -8.00 -14.20 -33.40
CA VAL A 338 -7.81 -13.27 -32.30
C VAL A 338 -7.06 -12.02 -32.76
N GLU A 339 -7.18 -10.93 -32.02
CA GLU A 339 -6.38 -9.72 -32.20
C GLU A 339 -5.70 -9.30 -30.90
N ALA A 340 -4.48 -8.76 -31.02
CA ALA A 340 -3.82 -8.13 -29.89
C ALA A 340 -4.45 -6.76 -29.60
N VAL A 341 -4.55 -6.41 -28.32
CA VAL A 341 -5.15 -5.18 -27.82
C VAL A 341 -4.12 -4.43 -26.98
N ALA A 342 -4.12 -3.11 -27.12
CA ALA A 342 -3.27 -2.17 -26.40
C ALA A 342 -4.14 -1.34 -25.43
N TYR A 343 -3.56 -0.91 -24.32
CA TYR A 343 -4.27 -0.19 -23.24
C TYR A 343 -3.62 1.16 -22.92
N PRO A 344 -3.47 2.07 -23.90
CA PRO A 344 -2.80 3.33 -23.66
C PRO A 344 -3.57 4.21 -22.70
N LEU A 345 -2.82 5.01 -21.95
CA LEU A 345 -3.38 6.04 -21.08
C LEU A 345 -3.67 7.32 -21.87
N ARG A 346 -4.88 7.84 -21.73
CA ARG A 346 -5.28 9.14 -22.25
C ARG A 346 -5.61 10.09 -21.11
N ARG A 347 -5.22 11.35 -21.27
CA ARG A 347 -5.60 12.42 -20.33
C ARG A 347 -7.05 12.83 -20.55
N THR A 348 -7.84 12.88 -19.49
CA THR A 348 -9.23 13.37 -19.54
C THR A 348 -9.28 14.90 -19.51
N PRO A 349 -10.38 15.54 -19.95
CA PRO A 349 -10.57 16.99 -19.84
C PRO A 349 -10.43 17.52 -18.41
N GLU A 350 -10.76 16.69 -17.42
CA GLU A 350 -10.66 16.99 -15.98
C GLU A 350 -9.23 16.80 -15.43
N GLY A 351 -8.26 16.45 -16.29
CA GLY A 351 -6.85 16.31 -15.94
C GLY A 351 -6.44 14.92 -15.45
N GLY A 352 -7.38 13.99 -15.28
CA GLY A 352 -7.16 12.61 -14.87
C GLY A 352 -6.62 11.72 -15.99
N LEU A 353 -6.36 10.44 -15.68
CA LEU A 353 -6.06 9.41 -16.69
C LEU A 353 -7.28 8.50 -16.89
N ALA A 354 -7.49 8.10 -18.14
CA ALA A 354 -8.39 7.03 -18.52
C ALA A 354 -7.62 6.00 -19.36
N VAL A 355 -8.04 4.75 -19.27
CA VAL A 355 -7.51 3.66 -20.09
C VAL A 355 -8.36 3.57 -21.35
N ASP A 356 -7.74 3.77 -22.51
CA ASP A 356 -8.38 3.46 -23.78
C ASP A 356 -8.04 2.02 -24.18
N GLU A 357 -8.88 1.40 -25.00
CA GLU A 357 -8.67 0.05 -25.52
C GLU A 357 -8.55 0.11 -27.04
N LEU A 358 -7.35 -0.15 -27.56
CA LEU A 358 -7.07 -0.02 -28.99
C LEU A 358 -6.74 -1.38 -29.61
N SER A 359 -7.40 -1.72 -30.71
CA SER A 359 -6.99 -2.86 -31.53
C SER A 359 -5.63 -2.55 -32.16
N SER A 360 -4.72 -3.51 -32.10
CA SER A 360 -3.45 -3.46 -32.83
C SER A 360 -3.63 -3.60 -34.35
N GLY A 361 -4.80 -4.03 -34.82
CA GLY A 361 -5.07 -4.41 -36.21
C GLY A 361 -4.36 -5.71 -36.64
N ARG A 362 -3.62 -6.37 -35.74
CA ARG A 362 -2.90 -7.61 -36.01
C ARG A 362 -3.80 -8.80 -35.67
N ILE A 363 -4.41 -9.37 -36.71
CA ILE A 363 -5.23 -10.58 -36.61
C ILE A 363 -4.34 -11.82 -36.73
N LEU A 364 -4.58 -12.82 -35.87
CA LEU A 364 -3.83 -14.06 -35.77
C LEU A 364 -4.80 -15.25 -35.74
N ASP A 365 -4.40 -16.36 -36.34
CA ASP A 365 -5.03 -17.66 -36.08
C ASP A 365 -4.64 -18.12 -34.67
N TYR A 366 -5.61 -18.54 -33.87
CA TYR A 366 -5.38 -18.94 -32.49
C TYR A 366 -5.15 -20.45 -32.40
N ALA A 367 -3.93 -20.84 -32.04
CA ALA A 367 -3.54 -22.25 -31.90
C ALA A 367 -3.76 -22.82 -30.49
N GLY A 368 -4.46 -22.08 -29.62
CA GLY A 368 -4.59 -22.39 -28.19
C GLY A 368 -3.64 -21.55 -27.33
N PRO A 369 -3.78 -21.66 -25.99
CA PRO A 369 -2.88 -20.99 -25.07
C PRO A 369 -1.44 -21.43 -25.36
N ALA A 370 -0.51 -20.48 -25.40
CA ALA A 370 0.89 -20.84 -25.51
C ALA A 370 1.23 -21.74 -24.31
N ALA A 371 1.74 -22.94 -24.55
CA ALA A 371 2.14 -23.82 -23.46
C ALA A 371 3.12 -23.03 -22.56
N ALA A 372 2.75 -22.83 -21.30
CA ALA A 372 3.62 -22.19 -20.33
C ALA A 372 4.87 -23.06 -20.19
N GLY A 373 5.97 -22.66 -20.83
CA GLY A 373 7.22 -23.40 -20.80
C GLY A 373 8.29 -22.85 -21.73
N GLN A 374 9.19 -22.02 -21.19
CA GLN A 374 10.50 -22.46 -20.69
C GLN A 374 11.15 -21.39 -19.82
#